data_AF-A0A3P7FSC0-F1
#
_entry.id   AF-A0A3P7FSC0-F1
#
_cell.length_a   1.000
_cell.length_b   1.000
_cell.length_c   1.000
_cell.angle_alpha   90.00
_cell.angle_beta   90.00
_cell.angle_gamma   90.00
#
_symmetry.space_group_name_H-M   'P 1'
#
loop_
_entity.id
_entity.type
_entity.pdbx_description
1 polymer ?
#
loop_
_entity_poly.entity_id
_entity_poly.type
_entity_poly.pdbx_seq_one_letter_code
_entity_poly.pdbx_strand_id
1 'polypeptide(L)' 'MRSDGGIKYVEEAIKKLEKKHKEHIEVYDPHGGMDNVRRLTGKHETSSIDKFSWGIANRAASIRIPRAVAKDKKV' A
#
# COMPACT_ATOMS: atom_id res chain seq x y z
N MET A 1 -1.01 -10.38 -13.39
CA MET A 1 -0.07 -9.48 -12.68
C MET A 1 1.36 -9.60 -13.19
N ARG A 2 1.91 -10.82 -13.38
CA ARG A 2 3.32 -11.01 -13.81
C ARG A 2 3.55 -11.03 -15.33
N SER A 3 2.49 -11.19 -16.12
CA SER A 3 2.55 -11.09 -17.58
C SER A 3 2.57 -9.64 -18.06
N ASP A 4 2.93 -9.41 -19.32
CA ASP A 4 2.91 -8.07 -19.93
C ASP A 4 1.52 -7.42 -19.82
N GLY A 5 1.50 -6.11 -19.52
CA GLY A 5 0.26 -5.38 -19.19
C GLY A 5 -0.31 -5.70 -17.81
N GLY A 6 0.38 -6.53 -17.02
CA GLY A 6 -0.02 -6.99 -15.70
C GLY A 6 -0.24 -5.87 -14.69
N ILE A 7 0.34 -4.70 -14.90
CA ILE A 7 0.19 -3.51 -14.04
C ILE A 7 -1.26 -3.05 -13.89
N LYS A 8 -2.12 -3.23 -14.90
CA LYS A 8 -3.54 -2.90 -14.80
C LYS A 8 -4.22 -3.67 -13.66
N TYR A 9 -3.90 -4.96 -13.52
CA TYR A 9 -4.43 -5.79 -12.45
C TYR A 9 -3.84 -5.40 -11.07
N VAL A 10 -2.63 -4.85 -11.03
CA VAL A 10 -2.04 -4.30 -9.80
C VAL A 10 -2.81 -3.07 -9.36
N GLU A 11 -3.09 -2.14 -10.28
CA GLU A 11 -3.88 -0.94 -9.99
C GLU A 11 -5.32 -1.29 -9.56
N GLU A 12 -5.94 -2.27 -10.21
CA GLU A 12 -7.25 -2.80 -9.80
C GLU A 12 -7.22 -3.43 -8.40
N ALA A 13 -6.16 -4.17 -8.06
CA ALA A 13 -5.98 -4.74 -6.72
C ALA A 13 -5.79 -3.64 -5.67
N ILE A 14 -5.00 -2.60 -5.96
CA ILE A 14 -4.79 -1.46 -5.07
C ILE A 14 -6.12 -0.77 -4.75
N LYS A 15 -6.97 -0.54 -5.75
CA LYS A 15 -8.32 0.05 -5.53
C LYS A 15 -9.22 -0.81 -4.64
N LYS A 16 -9.03 -2.14 -4.65
CA LYS A 16 -9.77 -3.05 -3.75
C LYS A 16 -9.21 -2.97 -2.32
N LEU A 17 -7.89 -2.89 -2.16
CA LEU A 17 -7.23 -2.72 -0.87
C LEU A 17 -7.61 -1.38 -0.20
N GLU A 18 -7.65 -0.31 -0.99
CA GLU A 18 -8.03 1.03 -0.52
C GLU A 18 -9.40 1.03 0.19
N LYS A 19 -10.39 0.33 -0.37
CA LYS A 19 -11.74 0.22 0.20
C LYS A 19 -11.79 -0.50 1.54
N LYS A 20 -10.79 -1.32 1.84
CA LYS A 20 -10.70 -2.14 3.05
C LYS A 20 -9.58 -1.68 3.99
N HIS A 21 -9.07 -0.46 3.81
CA HIS A 21 -7.91 0.04 4.56
C HIS A 21 -8.05 -0.15 6.07
N LYS A 22 -9.20 0.23 6.64
CA LYS A 22 -9.46 0.08 8.08
C LYS A 22 -9.46 -1.39 8.54
N GLU A 23 -10.17 -2.25 7.81
CA GLU A 23 -10.20 -3.71 8.09
C GLU A 23 -8.80 -4.32 8.03
N HIS A 24 -7.96 -3.85 7.10
CA HIS A 24 -6.57 -4.31 6.99
C HIS A 24 -5.71 -3.83 8.16
N ILE A 25 -5.82 -2.56 8.57
CA ILE A 25 -5.09 -2.04 9.73
C ILE A 25 -5.42 -2.83 11.00
N GLU A 26 -6.69 -3.20 11.20
CA GLU A 26 -7.15 -3.97 12.36
C GLU A 26 -6.47 -5.34 12.48
N VAL A 27 -6.04 -5.94 11.37
CA VAL A 27 -5.37 -7.26 11.35
C VAL A 27 -3.85 -7.19 11.15
N TYR A 28 -3.28 -5.99 10.97
CA TYR A 28 -1.84 -5.80 10.76
C TYR A 28 -1.04 -5.66 12.06
N ASP A 29 -1.70 -5.73 13.22
CA ASP A 29 -1.07 -6.02 14.50
C ASP A 29 -2.00 -6.81 15.44
N PRO A 30 -1.46 -7.48 16.47
CA PRO A 30 -2.26 -8.30 17.40
C PRO A 30 -3.27 -7.50 18.25
N HIS A 31 -3.17 -6.17 18.26
CA HIS A 31 -3.95 -5.28 19.11
C HIS A 31 -4.93 -4.42 18.31
N GLY A 32 -5.41 -4.94 17.16
CA GLY A 32 -6.49 -4.30 16.43
C GLY A 32 -6.09 -3.00 15.73
N GLY A 33 -4.81 -2.80 15.41
CA GLY A 33 -4.31 -1.55 14.80
C GLY A 33 -3.63 -0.60 15.80
N MET A 34 -3.84 -0.81 17.11
CA MET A 34 -3.41 0.12 18.15
C MET A 34 -1.89 0.22 18.26
N ASP A 35 -1.17 -0.87 17.99
CA ASP A 35 0.29 -0.83 17.98
C ASP A 35 0.82 -0.04 16.79
N ASN A 36 0.21 -0.22 15.62
CA ASN A 36 0.61 0.50 14.42
C ASN A 36 0.35 2.01 14.50
N VAL A 37 -0.56 2.50 15.35
CA VAL A 37 -0.77 3.95 15.57
C VAL A 37 0.55 4.66 15.91
N ARG A 38 1.41 4.01 16.70
CA ARG A 38 2.70 4.57 17.13
C ARG A 38 3.73 4.67 16.01
N ARG A 39 3.55 3.88 14.94
CA ARG A 39 4.48 3.76 13.81
C ARG A 39 4.00 4.50 12.58
N LEU A 40 2.75 4.27 12.16
CA LEU A 40 2.13 4.77 10.94
C LEU A 40 1.68 6.23 11.09
N THR A 41 2.64 7.13 11.23
CA THR A 41 2.41 8.55 11.53
C THR A 41 2.50 9.46 10.30
N GLY A 42 2.81 8.92 9.12
CA GLY A 42 3.14 9.72 7.94
C GLY A 42 4.58 10.26 7.94
N LYS A 43 5.36 9.98 8.99
CA LYS A 43 6.77 10.38 9.13
C LYS A 43 7.68 9.17 8.96
N HIS A 44 8.99 9.40 8.85
CA HIS A 44 10.01 8.34 8.81
C HIS A 44 9.76 7.26 7.74
N GLU A 45 9.41 7.70 6.52
CA GLU A 45 9.12 6.78 5.40
C GLU A 45 7.97 5.80 5.69
N THR A 46 6.98 6.22 6.49
CA THR A 46 5.74 5.46 6.72
C THR A 46 4.52 6.28 6.29
N SER A 47 3.42 5.61 5.95
CA SER A 47 2.14 6.28 5.69
C SER A 47 1.45 6.66 7.00
N SER A 48 0.46 7.55 6.93
CA SER A 48 -0.50 7.76 8.02
C SER A 48 -1.38 6.51 8.18
N ILE A 49 -1.79 6.21 9.41
CA ILE A 49 -2.70 5.10 9.71
C ILE A 49 -4.11 5.33 9.20
N ASP A 50 -4.56 6.58 9.09
CA ASP A 50 -5.95 6.90 8.71
C ASP A 50 -6.14 7.04 7.20
N LYS A 51 -5.06 7.38 6.48
CA LYS A 51 -5.10 7.69 5.05
C LYS A 51 -4.41 6.62 4.23
N PHE A 52 -5.20 5.90 3.44
CA PHE A 52 -4.66 5.07 2.39
C PHE A 52 -3.99 5.93 1.31
N SER A 53 -2.82 5.50 0.87
CA SER A 53 -2.11 6.13 -0.25
C SER A 53 -1.28 5.10 -1.00
N TRP A 54 -1.07 5.33 -2.30
CA TRP A 54 -0.19 4.50 -3.10
C TRP A 54 0.60 5.35 -4.10
N GLY A 55 1.72 4.84 -4.59
CA GLY A 55 2.50 5.55 -5.61
C GLY A 55 3.68 4.77 -6.16
N ILE A 56 4.18 5.22 -7.30
CA ILE A 56 5.37 4.66 -7.96
C ILE A 56 6.61 5.17 -7.23
N ALA A 57 7.41 4.25 -6.73
CA ALA A 57 8.63 4.51 -5.96
C ALA A 57 8.44 5.40 -4.72
N ASN A 58 7.20 5.64 -4.28
CA ASN A 58 6.91 6.44 -3.10
C ASN A 58 7.04 5.58 -1.84
N ARG A 59 8.05 5.86 -1.00
CA ARG A 59 8.29 5.12 0.24
C ARG A 59 7.35 5.51 1.38
N ALA A 60 6.79 6.72 1.34
CA ALA A 60 5.86 7.21 2.36
C ALA A 60 4.40 6.79 2.11
N ALA A 61 4.13 6.03 1.04
CA ALA A 61 2.80 5.56 0.70
C ALA A 61 2.47 4.23 1.39
N SER A 62 1.19 3.97 1.61
CA SER A 62 0.71 2.70 2.19
C SER A 62 1.04 1.51 1.28
N ILE A 63 0.87 1.67 -0.04
CA ILE A 63 1.30 0.69 -1.04
C ILE A 63 2.30 1.32 -2.01
N ARG A 64 3.48 0.71 -2.15
CA ARG A 64 4.52 1.16 -3.06
C ARG A 64 4.59 0.27 -4.29
N ILE A 65 4.45 0.85 -5.48
CA ILE A 65 4.80 0.16 -6.73
C ILE A 65 6.29 0.41 -7.00
N PRO A 66 7.14 -0.62 -7.08
CA PRO A 66 8.56 -0.43 -7.41
C PRO A 66 8.74 0.23 -8.78
N ARG A 67 9.81 1.01 -8.93
CA ARG A 67 10.11 1.70 -10.20
C ARG A 67 10.28 0.72 -11.37
N ALA A 68 10.89 -0.44 -11.14
CA ALA A 68 11.05 -1.48 -12.15
C ALA A 68 9.69 -2.03 -12.62
N VAL A 69 8.80 -2.36 -11.69
CA VAL A 69 7.44 -2.85 -12.00
C VAL A 69 6.66 -1.82 -12.83
N ALA A 70 6.74 -0.53 -12.48
CA ALA A 70 6.10 0.53 -13.24
C ALA A 70 6.68 0.69 -14.65
N LYS A 71 8.01 0.54 -14.80
CA LYS A 71 8.70 0.60 -16.08
C LYS A 71 8.34 -0.60 -16.96
N ASP A 72 8.40 -1.80 -16.40
CA ASP A 72 8.23 -3.07 -17.12
C ASP A 72 6.74 -3.42 -17.32
N LYS A 73 5.85 -2.67 -16.65
CA LYS A 73 4.38 -2.86 -16.65
C LYS A 73 3.93 -4.26 -16.20
N LYS A 74 4.75 -4.94 -15.39
CA LYS A 74 4.52 -6.27 -14.81
C LYS A 74 5.25 -6.44 -13.48
N VAL A 75 4.75 -7.35 -12.64
CA VAL A 75 5.31 -7.70 -11.31
C VAL A 75 6.28 -8.86 -11.40
#